data_AF-A0A3L5TQN9-F1
#
_entry.id   AF-A0A3L5TQN9-F1
#
_cell.length_a   1.000
_cell.length_b   1.000
_cell.length_c   1.000
_cell.angle_alpha   90.00
_cell.angle_beta   90.00
_cell.angle_gamma   90.00
#
_symmetry.space_group_name_H-M   'P 1'
#
loop_
_entity.id
_entity.type
_entity.pdbx_description
1 polymer ?
#
loop_
_entity_poly.entity_id
_entity_poly.type
_entity_poly.pdbx_seq_one_letter_code
_entity_poly.pdbx_strand_id
1 'polypeptide(L)'
;MKLMLNCENINKNIVCRYLSHIVTVDNALDLLSSHMTNYQTALIQTWIRCAVLVPASSQQLQALNRSMLNLPAVQGILNRASYVVPDEHDKIIFHVFKAIQNLYDKLENWKEKIELREQVTDYVKDIHRHITPFLQTFRPIETLSTAYSVIGYLIKCCANLLYVKFVSGLANLDFKRDPFIQRRLKDIVTIYLVKFWNSAGCTSSLVHPLVMSLKGSYGRQPVESSVSFRQYIFELVKETFMGISPTYNLPDNYQMVII
;
A
#
# COMPACT_ATOMS: atom_id res chain seq x y z
N MET A 1 -4.88 12.83 22.40
CA MET A 1 -4.07 12.30 21.28
C MET A 1 -4.65 11.04 20.61
N LYS A 2 -5.05 9.97 21.34
CA LYS A 2 -5.68 8.76 20.74
C LYS A 2 -6.86 9.08 19.80
N LEU A 3 -7.70 10.05 20.17
CA LEU A 3 -8.79 10.57 19.33
C LEU A 3 -8.30 11.16 18.01
N MET A 4 -7.19 11.90 17.98
CA MET A 4 -6.71 12.52 16.73
C MET A 4 -6.02 11.53 15.79
N LEU A 5 -5.36 10.50 16.33
CA LEU A 5 -4.70 9.47 15.51
C LEU A 5 -5.69 8.53 14.84
N ASN A 6 -6.80 8.21 15.53
CA ASN A 6 -7.73 7.16 15.12
C ASN A 6 -9.06 7.67 14.56
N CYS A 7 -9.40 8.95 14.69
CA CYS A 7 -10.70 9.45 14.22
C CYS A 7 -10.70 9.69 12.71
N GLU A 8 -11.66 9.06 12.03
CA GLU A 8 -11.84 9.15 10.58
C GLU A 8 -12.33 10.54 10.15
N ASN A 9 -13.13 11.21 10.98
CA ASN A 9 -13.86 12.45 10.66
C ASN A 9 -13.06 13.75 10.89
N ILE A 10 -11.84 13.68 11.42
CA ILE A 10 -11.04 14.88 11.68
C ILE A 10 -10.30 15.29 10.40
N ASN A 11 -10.36 16.59 10.08
CA ASN A 11 -9.65 17.20 8.96
C ASN A 11 -8.15 16.90 9.03
N LYS A 12 -7.61 16.27 7.99
CA LYS A 12 -6.22 15.80 7.96
C LYS A 12 -5.19 16.93 7.94
N ASN A 13 -5.54 18.14 7.52
CA ASN A 13 -4.67 19.30 7.65
C ASN A 13 -4.47 19.68 9.13
N ILE A 14 -5.53 19.60 9.95
CA ILE A 14 -5.46 19.88 11.40
C ILE A 14 -4.62 18.80 12.08
N VAL A 15 -4.85 17.53 11.74
CA VAL A 15 -4.06 16.41 12.28
C VAL A 15 -2.59 16.53 11.90
N CYS A 16 -2.31 16.83 10.63
CA CYS A 16 -0.95 17.01 10.11
C CYS A 16 -0.22 18.14 10.86
N ARG A 17 -0.86 19.31 10.99
CA ARG A 17 -0.33 20.46 11.74
C ARG A 17 -0.09 20.13 13.21
N TYR A 18 -1.02 19.44 13.85
CA TYR A 18 -0.89 19.08 15.26
C TYR A 18 0.27 18.09 15.48
N LEU A 19 0.37 17.05 14.65
CA LEU A 19 1.45 16.07 14.73
C LEU A 19 2.81 16.67 14.39
N SER A 20 2.90 17.59 13.42
CA SER A 20 4.17 18.24 13.09
C SER A 20 4.75 19.04 14.25
N HIS A 21 3.91 19.47 15.21
CA HIS A 21 4.37 20.15 16.42
C HIS A 21 4.59 19.20 17.59
N ILE A 22 3.75 18.18 17.78
CA ILE A 22 3.87 17.31 18.96
C ILE A 22 5.03 16.34 18.87
N VAL A 23 5.29 15.81 17.68
CA VAL A 23 6.39 14.84 17.49
C VAL A 23 7.75 15.51 17.76
N THR A 24 7.83 16.84 17.69
CA THR A 24 9.05 17.61 17.96
C THR A 24 9.16 18.10 19.40
N VAL A 25 8.14 17.92 20.25
CA VAL A 25 8.21 18.34 21.66
C VAL A 25 9.06 17.34 22.44
N ASP A 26 10.00 17.86 23.24
CA ASP A 26 10.86 17.05 24.09
C ASP A 26 10.02 16.14 25.01
N ASN A 27 10.45 14.87 25.15
CA ASN A 27 9.76 13.83 25.92
C ASN A 27 8.35 13.46 25.43
N ALA A 28 7.84 14.03 24.32
CA ALA A 28 6.50 13.71 23.85
C ALA A 28 6.39 12.23 23.44
N LEU A 29 7.38 11.69 22.75
CA LEU A 29 7.38 10.27 22.36
C LEU A 29 7.49 9.35 23.58
N ASP A 30 8.23 9.75 24.62
CA ASP A 30 8.36 8.98 25.86
C ASP A 30 7.03 8.94 26.63
N LEU A 31 6.37 10.09 26.77
CA LEU A 31 5.02 10.19 27.33
C LEU A 31 4.00 9.36 26.52
N LEU A 32 4.17 9.27 25.20
CA LEU A 32 3.28 8.46 24.38
C LEU A 32 3.53 6.97 24.53
N SER A 33 4.80 6.58 24.66
CA SER A 33 5.18 5.19 24.91
C SER A 33 4.61 4.66 26.22
N SER A 34 4.51 5.50 27.26
CA SER A 34 3.97 5.11 28.57
C SER A 34 2.45 4.91 28.57
N HIS A 35 1.72 5.60 27.69
CA HIS A 35 0.25 5.56 27.63
C HIS A 35 -0.32 4.73 26.48
N MET A 36 0.52 4.32 25.52
CA MET A 36 0.08 3.63 24.30
C MET A 36 1.19 2.73 23.76
N THR A 37 1.03 1.42 23.96
CA THR A 37 2.00 0.40 23.52
C THR A 37 2.24 0.38 22.01
N ASN A 38 1.23 0.74 21.21
CA ASN A 38 1.30 0.78 19.74
C ASN A 38 1.42 2.20 19.15
N TYR A 39 1.93 3.17 19.92
CA TYR A 39 1.96 4.58 19.50
C TYR A 39 2.71 4.80 18.18
N GLN A 40 3.82 4.10 17.94
CA GLN A 40 4.62 4.24 16.71
C GLN A 40 3.82 3.81 15.47
N THR A 41 3.15 2.66 15.56
CA THR A 41 2.26 2.17 14.49
C THR A 41 1.14 3.16 14.22
N ALA A 42 0.51 3.69 15.27
CA ALA A 42 -0.56 4.69 15.13
C ALA A 42 -0.04 5.99 14.48
N LEU A 43 1.13 6.48 14.87
CA LEU A 43 1.77 7.65 14.26
C LEU A 43 2.08 7.42 12.79
N ILE A 44 2.63 6.25 12.42
CA ILE A 44 2.93 5.91 11.03
C ILE A 44 1.65 5.82 10.20
N GLN A 45 0.60 5.17 10.71
CA GLN A 45 -0.70 5.10 10.04
C GLN A 45 -1.26 6.52 9.79
N THR A 46 -1.24 7.38 10.80
CA THR A 46 -1.73 8.75 10.67
C THR A 46 -0.87 9.57 9.71
N TRP A 47 0.44 9.38 9.73
CA TRP A 47 1.37 10.02 8.82
C TRP A 47 1.10 9.63 7.36
N ILE A 48 0.96 8.34 7.07
CA ILE A 48 0.60 7.84 5.73
C ILE A 48 -0.72 8.46 5.26
N ARG A 49 -1.73 8.52 6.14
CA ARG A 49 -3.02 9.18 5.81
C ARG A 49 -2.83 10.67 5.50
N CYS A 50 -1.99 11.37 6.25
CA CYS A 50 -1.68 12.79 5.98
C CYS A 50 -0.95 12.94 4.65
N ALA A 51 0.03 12.09 4.34
CA ALA A 51 0.76 12.12 3.08
C ALA A 51 -0.15 11.90 1.86
N VAL A 52 -1.21 11.10 2.01
CA VAL A 52 -2.20 10.88 0.94
C VAL A 52 -3.20 12.04 0.82
N LEU A 53 -3.65 12.60 1.95
CA LEU A 53 -4.83 13.49 1.99
C LEU A 53 -4.49 14.99 2.10
N VAL A 54 -3.23 15.34 2.33
CA VAL A 54 -2.73 16.71 2.42
C VAL A 54 -1.84 16.99 1.20
N PRO A 55 -1.97 18.14 0.52
CA PRO A 55 -1.12 18.46 -0.63
C PRO A 55 0.39 18.39 -0.29
N ALA A 56 1.19 17.83 -1.20
CA ALA A 56 2.64 17.68 -1.01
C ALA A 56 3.38 19.03 -0.80
N SER A 57 2.81 20.12 -1.32
CA SER A 57 3.31 21.49 -1.14
C SER A 57 3.06 22.08 0.26
N SER A 58 2.27 21.40 1.11
CA SER A 58 1.99 21.86 2.47
C SER A 58 3.25 21.84 3.34
N GLN A 59 3.61 23.00 3.89
CA GLN A 59 4.70 23.12 4.85
C GLN A 59 4.51 22.21 6.09
N GLN A 60 3.26 22.02 6.53
CA GLN A 60 2.96 21.15 7.67
C GLN A 60 3.27 19.68 7.36
N LEU A 61 2.97 19.22 6.14
CA LEU A 61 3.31 17.87 5.72
C LEU A 61 4.83 17.68 5.60
N GLN A 62 5.56 18.68 5.09
CA GLN A 62 7.02 18.63 5.04
C GLN A 62 7.66 18.61 6.44
N ALA A 63 7.14 19.40 7.38
CA ALA A 63 7.58 19.38 8.78
C ALA A 63 7.29 18.03 9.45
N LEU A 64 6.10 17.46 9.22
CA LEU A 64 5.74 16.13 9.70
C LEU A 64 6.67 15.07 9.10
N ASN A 65 6.90 15.09 7.79
CA ASN A 65 7.80 14.16 7.10
C ASN A 65 9.20 14.12 7.75
N ARG A 66 9.79 15.30 8.01
CA ARG A 66 11.09 15.38 8.70
C ARG A 66 11.03 14.80 10.10
N SER A 67 10.00 15.12 10.87
CA SER A 67 9.82 14.64 12.24
C SER A 67 9.70 13.11 12.31
N MET A 68 9.04 12.51 11.31
CA MET A 68 8.83 11.06 11.25
C MET A 68 10.12 10.27 10.98
N LEU A 69 11.16 10.89 10.43
CA LEU A 69 12.48 10.26 10.30
C LEU A 69 13.16 9.98 11.64
N ASN A 70 12.76 10.69 12.71
CA ASN A 70 13.28 10.48 14.06
C ASN A 70 12.49 9.41 14.84
N LEU A 71 11.40 8.88 14.28
CA LEU A 71 10.63 7.84 14.94
C LEU A 71 11.43 6.52 14.95
N PRO A 72 11.61 5.85 16.10
CA PRO A 72 12.46 4.66 16.19
C PRO A 72 12.10 3.54 15.21
N ALA A 73 10.81 3.31 14.96
CA ALA A 73 10.32 2.33 14.00
C ALA A 73 10.75 2.66 12.55
N VAL A 74 10.74 3.94 12.16
CA VAL A 74 11.17 4.39 10.83
C VAL A 74 12.69 4.27 10.71
N GLN A 75 13.43 4.71 11.73
CA GLN A 75 14.89 4.56 11.77
C GLN A 75 15.30 3.08 11.70
N GLY A 76 14.61 2.20 12.42
CA GLY A 76 14.85 0.77 12.37
C GLY A 76 14.74 0.19 10.97
N ILE A 77 13.74 0.60 10.18
CA ILE A 77 13.58 0.19 8.78
C ILE A 77 14.71 0.75 7.93
N LEU A 78 15.01 2.04 8.02
CA LEU A 78 16.04 2.70 7.23
C LEU A 78 17.43 2.08 7.47
N ASN A 79 17.77 1.85 8.74
CA ASN A 79 19.04 1.27 9.15
C ASN A 79 19.19 -0.18 8.66
N ARG A 80 18.15 -1.01 8.86
CA ARG A 80 18.16 -2.41 8.37
C ARG A 80 18.18 -2.49 6.85
N ALA A 81 17.54 -1.55 6.16
CA ALA A 81 17.59 -1.43 4.71
C ALA A 81 18.94 -0.89 4.20
N SER A 82 19.78 -0.34 5.08
CA SER A 82 20.95 0.49 4.73
C SER A 82 20.60 1.61 3.76
N TYR A 83 19.46 2.28 4.01
CA TYR A 83 18.90 3.28 3.10
C TYR A 83 19.13 4.70 3.64
N VAL A 84 19.80 5.53 2.86
CA VAL A 84 19.99 6.95 3.16
C VAL A 84 18.90 7.75 2.46
N VAL A 85 18.15 8.54 3.23
CA VAL A 85 17.09 9.40 2.70
C VAL A 85 17.72 10.67 2.12
N PRO A 86 17.53 10.96 0.81
CA PRO A 86 17.95 12.23 0.21
C PRO A 86 17.25 13.42 0.87
N ASP A 87 17.84 14.61 0.73
CA ASP A 87 17.30 15.86 1.26
C ASP A 87 16.15 16.42 0.41
N GLU A 88 15.08 15.62 0.29
CA GLU A 88 13.86 15.92 -0.48
C GLU A 88 12.63 15.79 0.44
N HIS A 89 12.31 16.87 1.15
CA HIS A 89 11.34 16.82 2.25
C HIS A 89 9.90 16.47 1.83
N ASP A 90 9.51 16.77 0.59
CA ASP A 90 8.22 16.41 0.02
C ASP A 90 8.13 14.92 -0.37
N LYS A 91 9.27 14.22 -0.44
CA LYS A 91 9.37 12.83 -0.91
C LYS A 91 9.79 11.81 0.14
N ILE A 92 9.98 12.22 1.39
CA ILE A 92 10.40 11.33 2.49
C ILE A 92 9.54 10.06 2.59
N ILE A 93 8.21 10.16 2.44
CA ILE A 93 7.32 8.99 2.49
C ILE A 93 7.63 7.96 1.40
N PHE A 94 8.00 8.43 0.19
CA PHE A 94 8.40 7.56 -0.92
C PHE A 94 9.72 6.84 -0.61
N HIS A 95 10.67 7.55 0.01
CA HIS A 95 11.93 6.97 0.45
C HIS A 95 11.73 5.89 1.52
N VAL A 96 10.79 6.09 2.46
CA VAL A 96 10.45 5.05 3.44
C VAL A 96 9.82 3.82 2.77
N PHE A 97 8.90 4.01 1.81
CA PHE A 97 8.37 2.87 1.03
C PHE A 97 9.46 2.16 0.24
N LYS A 98 10.41 2.90 -0.32
CA LYS A 98 11.55 2.31 -1.03
C LYS A 98 12.49 1.55 -0.08
N ALA A 99 12.71 2.05 1.12
CA ALA A 99 13.49 1.36 2.14
C ALA A 99 12.81 0.06 2.59
N ILE A 100 11.49 0.05 2.76
CA ILE A 100 10.70 -1.17 3.05
C ILE A 100 10.89 -2.22 1.95
N GLN A 101 10.80 -1.80 0.68
CA GLN A 101 11.04 -2.68 -0.46
C GLN A 101 12.45 -3.27 -0.42
N ASN A 102 13.47 -2.42 -0.29
CA ASN A 102 14.86 -2.84 -0.25
C ASN A 102 15.14 -3.79 0.92
N LEU A 103 14.54 -3.54 2.08
CA LEU A 103 14.66 -4.43 3.23
C LEU A 103 14.07 -5.80 2.90
N TYR A 104 12.83 -5.85 2.39
CA TYR A 104 12.19 -7.12 2.04
C TYR A 104 12.96 -7.93 1.00
N ASP A 105 13.52 -7.26 -0.01
CA ASP A 105 14.31 -7.90 -1.06
C ASP A 105 15.65 -8.45 -0.52
N LYS A 106 16.26 -7.77 0.47
CA LYS A 106 17.49 -8.20 1.15
C LYS A 106 17.29 -9.34 2.15
N LEU A 107 16.11 -9.45 2.75
CA LEU A 107 15.85 -10.51 3.71
C LEU A 107 15.92 -11.87 2.99
N GLU A 108 16.66 -12.81 3.56
CA GLU A 108 16.67 -14.21 3.10
C GLU A 108 15.79 -15.08 3.99
N ASN A 109 15.73 -14.75 5.29
CA ASN A 109 14.96 -15.45 6.29
C ASN A 109 13.44 -15.24 6.09
N TRP A 110 12.72 -16.34 5.87
CA TRP A 110 11.26 -16.32 5.67
C TRP A 110 10.49 -15.80 6.90
N LYS A 111 10.97 -16.09 8.12
CA LYS A 111 10.34 -15.59 9.35
C LYS A 111 10.39 -14.07 9.42
N GLU A 112 11.54 -13.48 9.14
CA GLU A 112 11.72 -12.03 9.11
C GLU A 112 10.91 -11.38 7.97
N LYS A 113 10.75 -12.06 6.83
CA LYS A 113 9.85 -11.61 5.76
C LYS A 113 8.40 -11.56 6.20
N ILE A 114 7.94 -12.56 6.95
CA ILE A 114 6.59 -12.56 7.52
C ILE A 114 6.43 -11.43 8.53
N GLU A 115 7.36 -11.28 9.47
CA GLU A 115 7.31 -10.23 10.49
C GLU A 115 7.27 -8.83 9.87
N LEU A 116 8.12 -8.57 8.86
CA LEU A 116 8.10 -7.31 8.12
C LEU A 116 6.77 -7.12 7.38
N ARG A 117 6.23 -8.18 6.76
CA ARG A 117 4.94 -8.12 6.07
C ARG A 117 3.81 -7.77 7.03
N GLU A 118 3.75 -8.39 8.20
CA GLU A 118 2.73 -8.11 9.23
C GLU A 118 2.85 -6.68 9.73
N GLN A 119 4.08 -6.23 10.05
CA GLN A 119 4.35 -4.87 10.49
C GLN A 119 3.91 -3.82 9.46
N VAL A 120 4.28 -4.01 8.19
CA VAL A 120 3.92 -3.08 7.11
C VAL A 120 2.41 -3.14 6.82
N THR A 121 1.79 -4.32 6.92
CA THR A 121 0.32 -4.48 6.82
C THR A 121 -0.38 -3.64 7.88
N ASP A 122 0.14 -3.63 9.11
CA ASP A 122 -0.39 -2.81 10.19
C ASP A 122 -0.18 -1.31 9.91
N TYR A 123 0.93 -0.89 9.33
CA TYR A 123 1.14 0.53 8.97
C TYR A 123 0.16 1.07 7.93
N VAL A 124 -0.27 0.25 6.98
CA VAL A 124 -1.23 0.65 5.94
C VAL A 124 -2.67 0.26 6.27
N LYS A 125 -2.91 -0.22 7.49
CA LYS A 125 -4.22 -0.71 7.92
C LYS A 125 -5.28 0.38 7.81
N ASP A 126 -6.44 -0.02 7.29
CA ASP A 126 -7.62 0.82 7.07
C ASP A 126 -7.41 2.03 6.16
N ILE A 127 -6.29 2.12 5.43
CA ILE A 127 -6.00 3.24 4.54
C ILE A 127 -7.12 3.44 3.48
N HIS A 128 -7.67 2.34 2.97
CA HIS A 128 -8.79 2.34 2.01
C HIS A 128 -10.04 3.04 2.57
N ARG A 129 -10.38 2.88 3.85
CA ARG A 129 -11.55 3.52 4.47
C ARG A 129 -11.48 5.03 4.43
N HIS A 130 -10.28 5.59 4.51
CA HIS A 130 -10.06 7.03 4.44
C HIS A 130 -9.93 7.55 3.02
N ILE A 131 -9.41 6.72 2.11
CA ILE A 131 -9.15 7.10 0.72
C ILE A 131 -10.42 7.01 -0.11
N THR A 132 -11.24 5.98 0.04
CA THR A 132 -12.42 5.75 -0.80
C THR A 132 -13.37 6.96 -0.82
N PRO A 133 -13.80 7.52 0.34
CA PRO A 133 -14.67 8.70 0.34
C PRO A 133 -13.98 9.92 -0.26
N PHE A 134 -12.66 10.01 -0.10
CA PHE A 134 -11.87 11.11 -0.63
C PHE A 134 -11.78 11.09 -2.16
N LEU A 135 -11.54 9.92 -2.77
CA LEU A 135 -11.47 9.74 -4.22
C LEU A 135 -12.85 9.89 -4.90
N GLN A 136 -13.93 9.58 -4.18
CA GLN A 136 -15.30 9.71 -4.69
C GLN A 136 -15.85 11.14 -4.62
N THR A 137 -15.15 12.05 -3.95
CA THR A 137 -15.57 13.46 -3.82
C THR A 137 -14.80 14.34 -4.80
N PHE A 138 -15.44 15.37 -5.37
CA PHE A 138 -14.74 16.39 -6.14
C PHE A 138 -13.70 17.11 -5.26
N ARG A 139 -12.43 17.01 -5.65
CA ARG A 139 -11.29 17.60 -4.95
C ARG A 139 -10.40 18.36 -5.93
N PRO A 140 -9.58 19.33 -5.44
CA PRO A 140 -8.58 19.96 -6.27
C PRO A 140 -7.65 18.92 -6.90
N ILE A 141 -7.30 19.12 -8.18
CA ILE A 141 -6.49 18.19 -8.97
C ILE A 141 -5.14 17.88 -8.32
N GLU A 142 -4.55 18.86 -7.63
CA GLU A 142 -3.28 18.70 -6.91
C GLU A 142 -3.37 17.71 -5.75
N THR A 143 -4.47 17.73 -5.00
CA THR A 143 -4.68 16.81 -3.88
C THR A 143 -4.98 15.40 -4.38
N LEU A 144 -5.76 15.27 -5.47
CA LEU A 144 -5.97 13.98 -6.12
C LEU A 144 -4.65 13.43 -6.68
N SER A 145 -3.87 14.25 -7.37
CA SER A 145 -2.55 13.87 -7.91
C SER A 145 -1.61 13.40 -6.80
N THR A 146 -1.57 14.09 -5.67
CA THR A 146 -0.80 13.69 -4.49
C THR A 146 -1.27 12.33 -3.97
N ALA A 147 -2.57 12.15 -3.77
CA ALA A 147 -3.14 10.90 -3.28
C ALA A 147 -2.78 9.71 -4.20
N TYR A 148 -3.02 9.86 -5.50
CA TYR A 148 -2.68 8.85 -6.50
C TYR A 148 -1.18 8.56 -6.56
N SER A 149 -0.33 9.57 -6.39
CA SER A 149 1.12 9.40 -6.37
C SER A 149 1.57 8.59 -5.16
N VAL A 150 1.12 8.94 -3.96
CA VAL A 150 1.46 8.24 -2.70
C VAL A 150 0.95 6.80 -2.71
N ILE A 151 -0.31 6.59 -3.08
CA ILE A 151 -0.91 5.24 -3.17
C ILE A 151 -0.21 4.42 -4.26
N GLY A 152 0.01 5.00 -5.44
CA GLY A 152 0.69 4.32 -6.55
C GLY A 152 2.11 3.90 -6.20
N TYR A 153 2.86 4.75 -5.48
CA TYR A 153 4.22 4.43 -5.03
C TYR A 153 4.24 3.40 -3.90
N LEU A 154 3.31 3.50 -2.95
CA LEU A 154 3.11 2.49 -1.92
C LEU A 154 2.88 1.11 -2.55
N ILE A 155 1.97 1.02 -3.52
CA ILE A 155 1.71 -0.21 -4.28
C ILE A 155 2.97 -0.65 -5.00
N LYS A 156 3.64 0.23 -5.75
CA LYS A 156 4.84 -0.10 -6.52
C LYS A 156 5.93 -0.73 -5.65
N CYS A 157 6.20 -0.15 -4.48
CA CYS A 157 7.25 -0.62 -3.58
C CYS A 157 6.82 -1.82 -2.74
N CYS A 158 5.58 -1.83 -2.26
CA CYS A 158 5.15 -2.79 -1.27
C CYS A 158 4.30 -3.94 -1.83
N ALA A 159 4.00 -3.99 -3.13
CA ALA A 159 3.08 -5.03 -3.61
C ALA A 159 3.67 -6.45 -3.52
N ASN A 160 4.99 -6.67 -3.48
CA ASN A 160 5.58 -7.97 -3.13
C ASN A 160 5.25 -8.40 -1.69
N LEU A 161 5.03 -7.43 -0.80
CA LEU A 161 4.66 -7.67 0.60
C LEU A 161 3.14 -7.79 0.75
N LEU A 162 2.39 -6.90 0.09
CA LEU A 162 0.98 -6.63 0.38
C LEU A 162 0.03 -7.00 -0.77
N TYR A 163 0.49 -7.78 -1.75
CA TYR A 163 -0.22 -8.08 -2.99
C TYR A 163 -1.72 -8.35 -2.78
N VAL A 164 -2.06 -9.34 -1.94
CA VAL A 164 -3.45 -9.77 -1.71
C VAL A 164 -4.29 -8.60 -1.20
N LYS A 165 -3.75 -7.80 -0.28
CA LYS A 165 -4.44 -6.66 0.31
C LYS A 165 -4.65 -5.53 -0.69
N PHE A 166 -3.68 -5.28 -1.58
CA PHE A 166 -3.84 -4.25 -2.60
C PHE A 166 -4.87 -4.63 -3.64
N VAL A 167 -4.82 -5.85 -4.17
CA VAL A 167 -5.80 -6.28 -5.18
C VAL A 167 -7.22 -6.27 -4.58
N SER A 168 -7.40 -6.77 -3.35
CA SER A 168 -8.69 -6.66 -2.65
C SER A 168 -9.10 -5.22 -2.33
N GLY A 169 -8.14 -4.34 -2.01
CA GLY A 169 -8.41 -2.92 -1.76
C GLY A 169 -8.86 -2.18 -3.01
N LEU A 170 -8.21 -2.42 -4.15
CA LEU A 170 -8.58 -1.83 -5.45
C LEU A 170 -9.92 -2.36 -5.96
N ALA A 171 -10.28 -3.60 -5.62
CA ALA A 171 -11.62 -4.15 -5.91
C ALA A 171 -12.74 -3.37 -5.23
N ASN A 172 -12.46 -2.75 -4.08
CA ASN A 172 -13.40 -1.91 -3.34
C ASN A 172 -13.43 -0.45 -3.83
N LEU A 173 -12.57 -0.09 -4.79
CA LEU A 173 -12.64 1.21 -5.47
C LEU A 173 -13.45 1.08 -6.76
N ASP A 174 -13.97 2.20 -7.25
CA ASP A 174 -14.75 2.25 -8.51
C ASP A 174 -13.84 2.17 -9.74
N PHE A 175 -13.15 1.04 -9.89
CA PHE A 175 -12.20 0.79 -10.97
C PHE A 175 -12.84 0.84 -12.35
N LYS A 176 -14.17 0.78 -12.47
CA LYS A 176 -14.86 0.90 -13.77
C LYS A 176 -14.82 2.34 -14.28
N ARG A 177 -14.81 3.33 -13.39
CA ARG A 177 -14.95 4.75 -13.73
C ARG A 177 -13.63 5.52 -13.72
N ASP A 178 -12.59 4.95 -13.13
CA ASP A 178 -11.29 5.62 -12.94
C ASP A 178 -10.18 4.97 -13.80
N PRO A 179 -9.76 5.63 -14.91
CA PRO A 179 -8.69 5.13 -15.78
C PRO A 179 -7.32 5.01 -15.08
N PHE A 180 -7.06 5.80 -14.04
CA PHE A 180 -5.82 5.68 -13.28
C PHE A 180 -5.82 4.37 -12.48
N ILE A 181 -6.92 4.05 -11.81
CA ILE A 181 -7.07 2.79 -11.07
C ILE A 181 -6.95 1.59 -12.03
N GLN A 182 -7.57 1.68 -13.22
CA GLN A 182 -7.44 0.64 -14.25
C GLN A 182 -5.98 0.44 -14.68
N ARG A 183 -5.25 1.52 -14.95
CA ARG A 183 -3.83 1.46 -15.31
C ARG A 183 -2.99 0.84 -14.20
N ARG A 184 -3.24 1.19 -12.94
CA ARG A 184 -2.53 0.60 -11.80
C ARG A 184 -2.89 -0.86 -11.57
N LEU A 185 -4.14 -1.26 -11.74
CA LEU A 185 -4.55 -2.66 -11.72
C LEU A 185 -3.84 -3.45 -12.83
N LYS A 186 -3.76 -2.88 -14.04
CA LYS A 186 -2.96 -3.43 -15.15
C LYS A 186 -1.50 -3.61 -14.75
N ASP A 187 -0.84 -2.55 -14.30
CA ASP A 187 0.56 -2.60 -13.85
C ASP A 187 0.78 -3.71 -12.81
N ILE A 188 -0.10 -3.80 -11.81
CA ILE A 188 -0.02 -4.82 -10.75
C ILE A 188 -0.20 -6.22 -11.35
N VAL A 189 -1.26 -6.48 -12.10
CA VAL A 189 -1.49 -7.82 -12.68
C VAL A 189 -0.35 -8.22 -13.60
N THR A 190 0.09 -7.34 -14.50
CA THR A 190 1.19 -7.62 -15.44
C THR A 190 2.51 -7.90 -14.73
N ILE A 191 2.89 -7.07 -13.75
CA ILE A 191 4.19 -7.22 -13.06
C ILE A 191 4.19 -8.46 -12.16
N TYR A 192 3.10 -8.70 -11.43
CA TYR A 192 3.09 -9.70 -10.36
C TYR A 192 2.72 -11.09 -10.83
N LEU A 193 1.85 -11.22 -11.84
CA LEU A 193 1.51 -12.53 -12.38
C LEU A 193 2.77 -13.19 -12.98
N VAL A 194 3.60 -12.44 -13.70
CA VAL A 194 4.89 -12.92 -14.22
C VAL A 194 5.90 -13.19 -13.11
N LYS A 195 6.06 -12.27 -12.15
CA LYS A 195 7.05 -12.42 -11.07
C LYS A 195 6.76 -13.58 -10.14
N PHE A 196 5.51 -13.75 -9.71
CA PHE A 196 5.11 -14.87 -8.86
C PHE A 196 5.36 -16.18 -9.60
N TRP A 197 5.03 -16.23 -10.88
CA TRP A 197 5.24 -17.41 -11.70
C TRP A 197 6.71 -17.80 -11.82
N ASN A 198 7.57 -16.84 -12.15
CA ASN A 198 9.02 -17.08 -12.26
C ASN A 198 9.68 -17.42 -10.92
N SER A 199 9.06 -17.06 -9.79
CA SER A 199 9.55 -17.36 -8.44
C SER A 199 8.98 -18.66 -7.87
N ALA A 200 7.95 -19.26 -8.47
CA ALA A 200 7.25 -20.44 -7.97
C ALA A 200 7.96 -21.78 -8.31
N GLY A 201 9.23 -21.72 -8.73
CA GLY A 201 10.09 -22.89 -8.73
C GLY A 201 10.20 -23.43 -7.30
N CYS A 202 9.59 -24.58 -7.04
CA CYS A 202 9.58 -25.31 -5.77
C CYS A 202 8.61 -24.79 -4.69
N THR A 203 7.35 -25.25 -4.73
CA THR A 203 6.66 -26.03 -3.66
C THR A 203 5.14 -26.00 -3.87
N SER A 204 4.52 -27.15 -3.64
CA SER A 204 3.19 -27.57 -4.12
C SER A 204 1.99 -27.09 -3.28
N SER A 205 1.96 -25.86 -2.75
CA SER A 205 0.79 -25.40 -1.97
C SER A 205 0.45 -23.91 -1.98
N LEU A 206 1.20 -23.06 -2.68
CA LEU A 206 0.96 -21.62 -2.65
C LEU A 206 -0.09 -21.21 -3.69
N VAL A 207 -1.34 -21.03 -3.23
CA VAL A 207 -2.39 -20.44 -4.06
C VAL A 207 -1.99 -19.02 -4.46
N HIS A 208 -2.04 -18.73 -5.77
CA HIS A 208 -1.61 -17.44 -6.31
C HIS A 208 -2.31 -16.28 -5.57
N PRO A 209 -1.57 -15.25 -5.11
CA PRO A 209 -2.13 -14.10 -4.40
C PRO A 209 -3.30 -13.39 -5.12
N LEU A 210 -3.34 -13.43 -6.47
CA LEU A 210 -4.46 -12.94 -7.27
C LEU A 210 -5.72 -13.79 -7.07
N VAL A 211 -5.57 -15.11 -7.10
CA VAL A 211 -6.67 -16.04 -6.82
C VAL A 211 -7.18 -15.84 -5.39
N MET A 212 -6.28 -15.64 -4.43
CA MET A 212 -6.66 -15.30 -3.05
C MET A 212 -7.46 -13.99 -2.97
N SER A 213 -7.09 -12.97 -3.73
CA SER A 213 -7.83 -11.70 -3.77
C SER A 213 -9.21 -11.82 -4.43
N LEU A 214 -9.39 -12.80 -5.31
CA LEU A 214 -10.64 -13.10 -6.00
C LEU A 214 -11.53 -14.10 -5.25
N LYS A 215 -11.05 -14.75 -4.18
CA LYS A 215 -11.74 -15.82 -3.45
C LYS A 215 -13.19 -15.46 -3.07
N GLY A 216 -13.44 -14.21 -2.69
CA GLY A 216 -14.78 -13.73 -2.33
C GLY A 216 -15.80 -13.75 -3.48
N SER A 217 -15.35 -13.76 -4.73
CA SER A 217 -16.21 -13.86 -5.92
C SER A 217 -16.68 -15.29 -6.24
N TYR A 218 -16.08 -16.31 -5.62
CA TYR A 218 -16.41 -17.73 -5.84
C TYR A 218 -17.32 -18.31 -4.74
N GLY A 219 -17.83 -17.46 -3.83
CA GLY A 219 -18.81 -17.88 -2.82
C GLY A 219 -20.15 -18.29 -3.44
N ARG A 220 -21.01 -18.98 -2.67
CA ARG A 220 -22.34 -19.42 -3.14
C ARG A 220 -23.26 -18.27 -3.56
N GLN A 221 -23.05 -17.08 -3.03
CA GLN A 221 -23.75 -15.84 -3.40
C GLN A 221 -22.74 -14.68 -3.40
N PRO A 222 -22.02 -14.45 -4.51
CA PRO A 222 -21.02 -13.41 -4.57
C PRO A 222 -21.67 -12.03 -4.77
N VAL A 223 -21.10 -11.01 -4.14
CA VAL A 223 -21.52 -9.61 -4.35
C VAL A 223 -21.23 -9.20 -5.79
N GLU A 224 -22.13 -8.45 -6.42
CA GLU A 224 -22.02 -8.04 -7.84
C GLU A 224 -20.71 -7.29 -8.15
N SER A 225 -20.24 -6.46 -7.22
CA SER A 225 -18.95 -5.76 -7.33
C SER A 225 -17.77 -6.73 -7.42
N SER A 226 -17.78 -7.80 -6.62
CA SER A 226 -16.76 -8.86 -6.63
C SER A 226 -16.78 -9.68 -7.92
N VAL A 227 -17.97 -9.96 -8.47
CA VAL A 227 -18.11 -10.64 -9.77
C VAL A 227 -17.59 -9.75 -10.90
N SER A 228 -17.99 -8.48 -10.90
CA SER A 228 -17.52 -7.47 -11.86
C SER A 228 -16.00 -7.32 -11.82
N PHE A 229 -15.41 -7.28 -10.62
CA PHE A 229 -13.97 -7.19 -10.45
C PHE A 229 -13.25 -8.44 -10.97
N ARG A 230 -13.77 -9.64 -10.67
CA ARG A 230 -13.22 -10.89 -11.23
C ARG A 230 -13.24 -10.85 -12.76
N GLN A 231 -14.36 -10.47 -13.37
CA GLN A 231 -14.45 -10.39 -14.84
C GLN A 231 -13.43 -9.42 -15.42
N TYR A 232 -13.27 -8.24 -14.80
CA TYR A 232 -12.28 -7.26 -15.23
C TYR A 232 -10.85 -7.79 -15.14
N ILE A 233 -10.47 -8.42 -14.02
CA ILE A 233 -9.16 -9.04 -13.87
C ILE A 233 -8.94 -10.16 -14.89
N PHE A 234 -9.97 -10.95 -15.19
CA PHE A 234 -9.89 -12.00 -16.19
C PHE A 234 -9.64 -11.45 -17.59
N GLU A 235 -10.40 -10.44 -18.02
CA GLU A 235 -10.17 -9.75 -19.30
C GLU A 235 -8.78 -9.12 -19.36
N LEU A 236 -8.30 -8.55 -18.26
CA LEU A 236 -6.97 -7.96 -18.17
C LEU A 236 -5.85 -9.00 -18.34
N VAL A 237 -5.98 -10.17 -17.71
CA VAL A 237 -5.05 -11.29 -17.87
C VAL A 237 -5.08 -11.80 -19.30
N LYS A 238 -6.29 -11.95 -19.88
CA LYS A 238 -6.47 -12.37 -21.27
C LYS A 238 -5.85 -11.38 -22.25
N GLU A 239 -6.09 -10.09 -22.11
CA GLU A 239 -5.50 -9.03 -22.93
C GLU A 239 -3.96 -9.04 -22.84
N THR A 240 -3.43 -9.17 -21.63
CA THR A 240 -1.99 -9.05 -21.37
C THR A 240 -1.20 -10.30 -21.76
N PHE A 241 -1.76 -11.50 -21.59
CA PHE A 241 -1.03 -12.76 -21.72
C PHE A 241 -1.58 -13.70 -22.79
N MET A 242 -2.80 -13.48 -23.29
CA MET A 242 -3.43 -14.34 -24.31
C MET A 242 -3.66 -13.61 -25.65
N GLY A 243 -3.28 -12.34 -25.76
CA GLY A 243 -3.41 -11.54 -26.98
C GLY A 243 -2.20 -11.59 -27.91
N ILE A 244 -2.25 -12.48 -28.91
CA ILE A 244 -1.55 -12.44 -30.22
C ILE A 244 0.01 -12.42 -30.19
N SER A 245 0.64 -13.53 -29.81
CA SER A 245 1.88 -14.01 -30.47
C SER A 245 2.08 -15.52 -30.23
N PRO A 246 2.36 -16.35 -31.27
CA PRO A 246 2.27 -17.81 -31.20
C PRO A 246 3.49 -18.51 -30.57
N THR A 247 4.29 -17.84 -29.74
CA THR A 247 5.56 -18.39 -29.25
C THR A 247 5.66 -18.60 -27.74
N TYR A 248 4.61 -18.29 -26.97
CA TYR A 248 4.57 -18.63 -25.55
C TYR A 248 3.40 -19.55 -25.24
N ASN A 249 3.65 -20.85 -25.37
CA ASN A 249 2.77 -21.87 -24.79
C ASN A 249 2.91 -21.79 -23.27
N LEU A 250 1.85 -21.37 -22.57
CA LEU A 250 1.74 -21.60 -21.13
C LEU A 250 1.60 -23.12 -20.92
N PRO A 251 2.43 -23.76 -20.08
CA PRO A 251 2.30 -25.19 -19.77
C PRO A 251 0.93 -25.57 -19.20
N ASP A 252 0.59 -26.85 -19.21
CA ASP A 252 -0.77 -27.34 -18.89
C ASP A 252 -1.24 -27.01 -17.46
N ASN A 253 -0.31 -26.80 -16.54
CA ASN A 253 -0.58 -26.44 -15.14
C ASN A 253 -1.21 -25.04 -14.97
N TYR A 254 -1.25 -24.25 -16.04
CA TYR A 254 -1.59 -22.82 -16.03
C TYR A 254 -3.08 -22.59 -16.30
N GLN A 255 -3.81 -23.61 -16.77
CA GLN A 255 -5.26 -23.53 -17.01
C GLN A 255 -6.09 -23.51 -15.72
N MET A 256 -5.58 -24.01 -14.59
CA MET A 256 -6.32 -24.07 -13.32
C MET A 256 -6.49 -22.71 -12.61
N VAL A 257 -5.78 -21.67 -13.03
CA VAL A 257 -6.00 -20.29 -12.52
C VAL A 257 -7.13 -19.58 -13.29
N ILE A 258 -7.54 -20.15 -14.43
CA ILE A 258 -8.47 -19.55 -15.41
C ILE A 258 -9.87 -20.19 -15.33
N ILE A 259 -10.04 -21.28 -14.55
CA ILE A 259 -11.33 -21.92 -14.25
C ILE A 259 -11.75 -21.55 -12.83
#